data_AF-A0A248KJ42-F1
#
_entry.id   AF-A0A248KJ42-F1
#
_cell.length_a   1.000
_cell.length_b   1.000
_cell.length_c   1.000
_cell.angle_alpha   90.00
_cell.angle_beta   90.00
_cell.angle_gamma   90.00
#
_symmetry.space_group_name_H-M   'P 1'
#
loop_
_entity.id
_entity.type
_entity.pdbx_description
1 polymer ?
#
loop_
_entity_poly.entity_id
_entity_poly.type
_entity_poly.pdbx_seq_one_letter_code
_entity_poly.pdbx_strand_id
1 'polypeptide(L)'
;MLVVIGPCSIHDPVAAKEYAQRLLKIREELKGELEIVMRVYFEKPRTTVGWKGLINDPHMDNSFQINDGLRIARKLLLDINDTGLPAAASSWI
;
A
#
# COMPACT_ATOMS: atom_id res chain seq x y z
N MET A 1 2.18 4.89 21.04
CA MET A 1 2.25 3.47 20.58
C MET A 1 2.31 3.45 19.05
N LEU A 2 3.15 2.62 18.43
CA LEU A 2 3.19 2.49 16.96
C LEU A 2 2.07 1.56 16.47
N VAL A 3 1.31 1.99 15.46
CA VAL A 3 0.24 1.21 14.85
C VAL A 3 0.45 1.13 13.35
N VAL A 4 0.73 -0.07 12.83
CA VAL A 4 0.82 -0.33 11.39
C VAL A 4 -0.49 -0.96 10.93
N ILE A 5 -1.32 -0.19 10.22
CA ILE A 5 -2.68 -0.61 9.85
C ILE A 5 -2.98 -0.27 8.39
N GLY A 6 -3.73 -1.14 7.73
CA GLY A 6 -4.14 -0.96 6.34
C GLY A 6 -4.55 -2.25 5.66
N PRO A 7 -4.85 -2.19 4.35
CA PRO A 7 -5.27 -3.34 3.56
C PRO A 7 -4.25 -4.49 3.57
N CYS A 8 -4.73 -5.72 3.33
CA CYS A 8 -3.85 -6.89 3.37
C CYS A 8 -2.79 -6.87 2.26
N SER A 9 -3.19 -6.44 1.07
CA SER A 9 -2.33 -6.16 -0.08
C SER A 9 -3.06 -5.14 -0.96
N ILE A 10 -2.31 -4.23 -1.57
CA ILE A 10 -2.85 -3.20 -2.46
C ILE A 10 -2.95 -3.78 -3.86
N HIS A 11 -4.15 -3.79 -4.44
CA HIS A 11 -4.41 -4.15 -5.83
C HIS A 11 -5.04 -2.98 -6.61
N ASP A 12 -5.70 -2.05 -5.93
CA ASP A 12 -6.28 -0.83 -6.51
C ASP A 12 -5.66 0.43 -5.85
N PRO A 13 -4.83 1.20 -6.59
CA PRO A 13 -4.27 2.46 -6.11
C PRO A 13 -5.31 3.54 -5.79
N VAL A 14 -6.49 3.53 -6.42
CA VAL A 14 -7.54 4.52 -6.17
C VAL A 14 -8.16 4.28 -4.79
N ALA A 15 -8.61 3.05 -4.52
CA ALA A 15 -9.11 2.66 -3.20
C ALA A 15 -8.05 2.84 -2.10
N ALA A 16 -6.77 2.58 -2.40
CA ALA A 16 -5.68 2.80 -1.45
C ALA A 16 -5.55 4.28 -1.03
N LYS A 17 -5.68 5.22 -1.98
CA LYS A 17 -5.66 6.65 -1.67
C LYS A 17 -6.89 7.10 -0.90
N GLU A 18 -8.07 6.56 -1.21
CA GLU A 18 -9.27 6.85 -0.43
C GLU A 18 -9.13 6.37 1.02
N TYR A 19 -8.57 5.17 1.21
CA TYR A 19 -8.25 4.66 2.54
C TYR A 19 -7.26 5.56 3.28
N ALA A 20 -6.19 6.01 2.60
CA ALA A 20 -5.21 6.94 3.17
C ALA A 20 -5.86 8.25 3.66
N GLN A 21 -6.77 8.83 2.87
CA GLN A 21 -7.49 10.05 3.25
C GLN A 21 -8.36 9.87 4.51
N ARG A 22 -9.00 8.69 4.65
CA ARG A 22 -9.78 8.36 5.86
C ARG A 22 -8.85 8.12 7.06
N LEU A 23 -7.74 7.40 6.86
CA LEU A 23 -6.78 7.09 7.93
C LEU A 23 -6.05 8.34 8.44
N LEU A 24 -5.76 9.31 7.57
CA LEU A 24 -5.11 10.56 7.95
C LEU A 24 -5.93 11.36 8.98
N LYS A 25 -7.26 11.38 8.83
CA LYS A 25 -8.15 12.04 9.81
C LYS A 25 -8.03 11.40 11.20
N ILE A 26 -7.99 10.07 11.24
CA ILE A 26 -7.85 9.28 12.47
C ILE A 26 -6.44 9.47 13.08
N ARG A 27 -5.40 9.52 12.24
CA ARG A 27 -4.03 9.83 12.67
C ARG A 27 -3.95 11.17 13.37
N GLU A 28 -4.58 12.21 12.81
CA GLU A 28 -4.59 13.54 13.43
C GLU A 28 -5.38 13.59 14.73
N GLU A 29 -6.51 12.89 14.80
CA GLU A 29 -7.34 12.79 16.01
C GLU A 29 -6.58 12.11 17.17
N LEU A 30 -5.80 11.07 16.88
CA LEU A 30 -5.15 10.22 17.88
C LEU A 30 -3.64 10.47 18.04
N LYS A 31 -3.07 11.53 17.44
CA LYS A 31 -1.61 11.78 17.39
C LYS A 31 -0.91 11.93 18.75
N GLY A 32 -1.64 12.22 19.82
CA GLY A 32 -1.09 12.29 21.18
C GLY A 32 -0.84 10.92 21.81
N GLU A 33 -1.45 9.87 21.27
CA GLU A 33 -1.46 8.52 21.85
C GLU A 33 -0.87 7.48 20.88
N LEU A 34 -1.17 7.64 19.59
CA LEU A 34 -0.84 6.70 18.53
C LEU A 34 0.02 7.35 17.44
N GLU A 35 1.06 6.64 17.02
CA GLU A 35 1.78 6.89 15.77
C GLU A 35 1.23 5.93 14.71
N ILE A 36 0.34 6.41 13.85
CA ILE A 36 -0.38 5.56 12.87
C ILE A 36 0.32 5.57 11.52
N VAL A 37 0.87 4.44 11.10
CA VAL A 37 1.54 4.27 9.81
C VAL A 37 0.67 3.41 8.89
N MET A 38 0.45 3.86 7.65
CA MET A 38 -0.35 3.10 6.70
C MET A 38 0.43 1.90 6.18
N ARG A 39 -0.16 0.71 6.25
CA ARG A 39 0.36 -0.50 5.62
C ARG A 39 0.12 -0.45 4.10
N VAL A 40 1.20 -0.49 3.32
CA VAL A 40 1.17 -0.46 1.84
C VAL A 40 1.94 -1.66 1.29
N TYR A 41 1.33 -2.84 1.34
CA TYR A 41 1.98 -4.08 0.89
C TYR A 41 1.55 -4.40 -0.54
N PHE A 42 2.51 -4.58 -1.44
CA PHE A 42 2.20 -4.81 -2.86
C PHE A 42 1.96 -6.27 -3.19
N GLU A 43 2.40 -7.18 -2.33
CA GLU A 43 2.22 -8.60 -2.52
C GLU A 43 2.02 -9.30 -1.18
N LYS A 44 1.61 -10.56 -1.24
CA LYS A 44 1.55 -11.42 -0.07
C LYS A 44 2.14 -12.77 -0.49
N PRO A 45 3.17 -13.29 0.20
CA PRO A 45 3.78 -14.56 -0.15
C PRO A 45 2.72 -15.67 -0.18
N ARG A 46 2.78 -16.54 -1.18
CA ARG A 46 1.87 -17.68 -1.37
C ARG A 46 2.69 -18.94 -1.60
N THR A 47 2.24 -20.03 -1.00
CA THR A 47 2.70 -21.39 -1.29
C THR A 47 1.94 -22.02 -2.46
N THR A 48 0.79 -21.45 -2.84
CA THR A 48 -0.09 -21.92 -3.92
C THR A 48 -0.14 -20.94 -5.10
N VAL A 49 -0.71 -21.38 -6.22
CA VAL A 49 -0.91 -20.55 -7.42
C VAL A 49 -1.97 -19.47 -7.16
N GLY A 50 -1.70 -18.24 -7.59
CA GLY A 50 -2.58 -17.09 -7.45
C GLY A 50 -1.88 -15.78 -7.84
N TRP A 51 -2.62 -14.68 -7.80
CA TRP A 51 -2.10 -13.35 -8.13
C TRP A 51 -0.85 -13.00 -7.32
N LYS A 52 0.17 -12.50 -8.01
CA LYS A 52 1.52 -12.29 -7.48
C LYS A 52 1.74 -10.91 -6.86
N GLY A 53 0.73 -10.04 -6.88
CA GLY A 53 0.83 -8.70 -6.32
C GLY A 53 0.95 -7.60 -7.37
N LEU A 54 0.77 -6.35 -6.94
CA LEU A 54 0.68 -5.17 -7.82
C LEU A 54 1.98 -4.88 -8.54
N ILE A 55 3.12 -5.14 -7.90
CA ILE A 55 4.43 -4.98 -8.56
C ILE A 55 4.59 -6.04 -9.65
N ASN A 56 4.26 -7.30 -9.35
CA ASN A 56 4.48 -8.40 -10.27
C ASN A 56 3.47 -8.44 -11.41
N ASP A 57 2.20 -8.20 -11.15
CA ASP A 57 1.11 -8.32 -12.12
C ASP A 57 0.07 -7.20 -11.90
N PRO A 58 0.40 -5.94 -12.27
CA PRO A 58 -0.43 -4.76 -11.95
C PRO A 58 -1.83 -4.79 -12.57
N HIS A 59 -2.00 -5.53 -13.67
CA HIS A 59 -3.25 -5.60 -14.42
C HIS A 59 -4.11 -6.82 -14.04
N MET A 60 -3.62 -7.69 -13.14
CA MET A 60 -4.31 -8.90 -12.69
C MET A 60 -4.70 -9.85 -13.84
N ASP A 61 -3.89 -9.87 -14.91
CA ASP A 61 -4.13 -10.61 -16.16
C ASP A 61 -3.00 -11.61 -16.48
N ASN A 62 -2.03 -11.78 -15.58
CA ASN A 62 -0.81 -12.57 -15.77
C ASN A 62 0.12 -12.04 -16.88
N SER A 63 0.05 -10.74 -17.21
CA SER A 63 0.97 -10.10 -18.17
C SER A 63 2.36 -9.86 -17.60
N PHE A 64 2.51 -9.88 -16.27
CA PHE A 64 3.77 -9.69 -15.56
C PHE A 64 4.52 -8.38 -15.91
N GLN A 65 3.78 -7.28 -16.07
CA GLN A 65 4.34 -5.95 -16.39
C GLN A 65 5.04 -5.31 -15.18
N ILE A 66 6.16 -5.88 -14.73
CA ILE A 66 6.88 -5.47 -13.51
C ILE A 66 7.28 -3.99 -13.54
N ASN A 67 7.73 -3.48 -14.69
CA ASN A 67 8.12 -2.08 -14.83
C ASN A 67 6.95 -1.12 -14.53
N ASP A 68 5.75 -1.48 -14.97
CA ASP A 68 4.55 -0.68 -14.71
C ASP A 68 4.12 -0.83 -13.25
N GLY A 69 4.20 -2.04 -12.71
CA GLY A 69 3.98 -2.31 -11.30
C GLY A 69 4.89 -1.48 -10.38
N LEU A 70 6.19 -1.37 -10.69
CA LEU A 70 7.14 -0.53 -9.95
C LEU A 70 6.80 0.96 -10.04
N ARG A 71 6.40 1.45 -11.23
CA ARG A 71 5.98 2.85 -11.41
C ARG A 71 4.73 3.16 -10.62
N ILE A 72 3.72 2.28 -10.67
CA ILE A 72 2.46 2.42 -9.95
C ILE A 72 2.71 2.38 -8.44
N ALA A 73 3.49 1.40 -7.96
CA ALA A 73 3.83 1.24 -6.56
C ALA A 73 4.58 2.47 -6.00
N ARG A 74 5.61 2.94 -6.71
CA ARG A 74 6.35 4.15 -6.34
C ARG A 74 5.45 5.38 -6.33
N LYS A 75 4.63 5.56 -7.38
CA LYS A 75 3.71 6.70 -7.44
C LYS A 75 2.72 6.66 -6.28
N LEU A 76 2.18 5.50 -5.93
CA LEU A 76 1.26 5.38 -4.80
C LEU A 76 1.94 5.75 -3.47
N LEU A 77 3.17 5.30 -3.24
CA LEU A 77 3.93 5.67 -2.04
C LEU A 77 4.20 7.17 -1.98
N LEU A 78 4.54 7.81 -3.10
CA LEU A 78 4.71 9.26 -3.18
C LEU A 78 3.38 9.98 -2.89
N ASP A 79 2.31 9.61 -3.60
CA ASP A 79 0.97 10.19 -3.43
C ASP A 79 0.50 10.10 -1.96
N ILE A 80 0.80 8.99 -1.26
CA ILE A 80 0.46 8.82 0.17
C ILE A 80 1.34 9.72 1.05
N ASN A 81 2.66 9.71 0.87
CA ASN A 81 3.57 10.50 1.70
C ASN A 81 3.37 12.02 1.51
N ASP A 82 3.00 12.48 0.32
CA ASP A 82 2.70 13.89 0.02
C ASP A 82 1.51 14.42 0.86
N THR A 83 0.66 13.53 1.39
CA THR A 83 -0.42 13.90 2.33
C THR A 83 0.04 14.07 3.77
N GLY A 84 1.29 13.71 4.08
CA GLY A 84 1.83 13.65 5.45
C GLY A 84 1.57 12.32 6.17
N LEU A 85 0.91 11.34 5.52
CA LEU A 85 0.72 9.99 6.06
C LEU A 85 1.94 9.11 5.73
N PRO A 86 2.72 8.64 6.72
CA PRO A 86 3.81 7.71 6.46
C PRO A 86 3.29 6.34 6.04
N ALA A 87 4.06 5.67 5.19
CA ALA A 87 3.76 4.33 4.68
C ALA A 87 4.80 3.29 5.15
N ALA A 88 4.31 2.17 5.67
CA ALA A 88 5.08 0.95 5.89
C ALA A 88 4.86 0.02 4.70
N ALA A 89 5.84 -0.04 3.81
CA ALA A 89 5.80 -0.90 2.64
C ALA A 89 6.57 -2.20 2.86
N SER A 90 6.10 -3.28 2.25
CA SER A 90 6.89 -4.48 2.04
C SER A 90 6.79 -4.91 0.59
N SER A 91 7.95 -5.23 0.01
CA SER A 91 8.11 -5.89 -1.28
C SER A 91 9.23 -6.92 -1.15
N TRP A 92 8.88 -8.18 -1.36
CA TRP A 92 9.75 -9.32 -1.55
C TRP A 92 10.12 -9.39 -3.03
N ILE A 93 11.01 -8.50 -3.46
CA ILE A 93 11.69 -8.59 -4.75
C ILE A 93 13.12 -9.04 -4.50
#